data_AF-A0A7W0BYG5-F1
#
_entry.id   AF-A0A7W0BYG5-F1
#
_cell.length_a   1.000
_cell.length_b   1.000
_cell.length_c   1.000
_cell.angle_alpha   90.00
_cell.angle_beta   90.00
_cell.angle_gamma   90.00
#
_symmetry.space_group_name_H-M   'P 1'
#
loop_
_entity.id
_entity.type
_entity.pdbx_description
1 polymer ?
#
loop_
_entity_poly.entity_id
_entity_poly.type
_entity_poly.pdbx_seq_one_letter_code
_entity_poly.pdbx_strand_id
1 'polypeptide(L)'
;MRKKLVIEHIEMHDQQLWLISTEPPFSLEGAKAKHYMLTDSDHLAFIYILEVNDEFVYVTIPQSLWKDLKAVLSGEFRVFLQSGTMRLELPQFKEELAYLLENIEGNANYGEEMEKAVKEIFLT
;
A
#
# COMPACT_ATOMS: atom_id res chain seq x y z
N MET A 1 11.01 -17.08 2.85
CA MET A 1 9.78 -16.56 2.21
C MET A 1 9.54 -15.16 2.73
N ARG A 2 9.12 -14.21 1.90
CA ARG A 2 8.79 -12.84 2.37
C ARG A 2 7.47 -12.91 3.17
N LYS A 3 7.41 -12.24 4.33
CA LYS A 3 6.17 -12.09 5.10
C LYS A 3 5.27 -11.11 4.36
N LYS A 4 4.17 -11.60 3.77
CA LYS A 4 3.21 -10.77 3.04
C LYS A 4 1.94 -10.61 3.88
N LEU A 5 1.41 -9.39 3.88
CA LEU A 5 0.10 -9.06 4.42
C LEU A 5 -0.73 -8.47 3.28
N VAL A 6 -1.71 -9.22 2.77
CA VAL A 6 -2.50 -8.80 1.62
C VAL A 6 -3.73 -8.03 2.11
N ILE A 7 -3.95 -6.84 1.56
CA ILE A 7 -5.13 -6.04 1.85
C ILE A 7 -6.33 -6.60 1.08
N GLU A 8 -7.42 -6.84 1.80
CA GLU A 8 -8.64 -7.43 1.26
C GLU A 8 -9.67 -6.36 0.88
N HIS A 9 -9.76 -5.29 1.68
CA HIS A 9 -10.63 -4.16 1.41
C HIS A 9 -10.13 -2.87 2.08
N ILE A 10 -10.74 -1.76 1.67
CA ILE A 10 -10.45 -0.41 2.18
C ILE A 10 -11.71 0.17 2.80
N GLU A 11 -11.59 0.72 4.00
CA GLU A 11 -12.66 1.48 4.66
C GLU A 11 -12.24 2.95 4.79
N MET A 12 -13.21 3.87 4.61
CA MET A 12 -12.95 5.31 4.72
C MET A 12 -13.98 5.97 5.63
N HIS A 13 -13.51 6.67 6.66
CA HIS A 13 -14.33 7.46 7.57
C HIS A 13 -13.47 8.53 8.26
N ASP A 14 -14.05 9.69 8.57
CA ASP A 14 -13.39 10.74 9.37
C ASP A 14 -11.97 11.15 8.92
N GLN A 15 -11.75 11.30 7.60
CA GLN A 15 -10.43 11.57 7.00
C GLN A 15 -9.37 10.51 7.32
N GLN A 16 -9.80 9.29 7.56
CA GLN A 16 -8.95 8.12 7.72
C GLN A 16 -9.26 7.11 6.62
N LEU A 17 -8.21 6.54 6.05
CA LEU A 17 -8.30 5.40 5.15
C LEU A 17 -7.69 4.20 5.84
N TRP A 18 -8.47 3.14 6.00
CA TRP A 18 -8.08 1.92 6.66
C TRP A 18 -7.87 0.81 5.64
N LEU A 19 -6.64 0.32 5.56
CA LEU A 19 -6.26 -0.88 4.83
C LEU A 19 -6.54 -2.08 5.73
N ILE A 20 -7.51 -2.92 5.35
CA ILE A 20 -7.93 -4.06 6.17
C ILE A 20 -7.41 -5.36 5.57
N SER A 21 -6.84 -6.21 6.43
CA SER A 21 -6.37 -7.55 6.07
C SER A 21 -6.80 -8.56 7.12
N THR A 22 -6.86 -9.84 6.73
CA THR A 22 -6.96 -10.94 7.67
C THR A 22 -5.70 -11.03 8.54
N GLU A 23 -5.85 -11.64 9.72
CA GLU A 23 -4.73 -11.85 10.63
C GLU A 23 -3.72 -12.84 10.01
N PRO A 24 -2.44 -12.46 9.87
CA PRO A 24 -1.44 -13.32 9.27
C PRO A 24 -1.03 -14.45 10.21
N PRO A 25 -0.42 -15.54 9.70
CA PRO A 25 0.10 -16.65 10.52
C PRO A 25 1.41 -16.29 11.25
N PHE A 26 1.74 -15.01 11.40
CA PHE A 26 2.95 -14.51 12.07
C PHE A 26 2.62 -13.27 12.92
N SER A 27 3.38 -13.05 13.99
CA SER A 27 3.14 -11.90 14.87
C SER A 27 3.48 -10.58 14.18
N LEU A 28 2.62 -9.58 14.40
CA LEU A 28 2.83 -8.16 14.06
C LEU A 28 3.17 -7.32 15.30
N GLU A 29 3.43 -7.96 16.44
CA GLU A 29 3.82 -7.26 17.66
C GLU A 29 5.11 -6.48 17.45
N GLY A 30 5.11 -5.21 17.84
CA GLY A 30 6.25 -4.31 17.63
C GLY A 30 6.44 -3.84 16.20
N ALA A 31 5.46 -4.04 15.31
CA ALA A 31 5.52 -3.55 13.93
C ALA A 31 5.74 -2.03 13.86
N LYS A 32 6.66 -1.63 12.99
CA LYS A 32 6.97 -0.23 12.71
C LYS A 32 6.80 0.03 11.23
N ALA A 33 6.09 1.11 10.90
CA ALA A 33 6.02 1.60 9.53
C ALA A 33 7.42 2.07 9.07
N LYS A 34 7.89 1.54 7.94
CA LYS A 34 8.98 2.16 7.20
C LYS A 34 8.31 3.06 6.17
N HIS A 35 8.63 4.35 6.18
CA HIS A 35 8.15 5.33 5.20
C HIS A 35 8.70 5.02 3.81
N TYR A 36 8.26 3.92 3.23
CA TYR A 36 8.83 3.39 2.00
C TYR A 36 7.83 2.49 1.28
N MET A 37 7.55 2.83 0.02
CA MET A 37 6.75 1.99 -0.87
C MET A 37 7.54 1.41 -2.04
N LEU A 38 7.06 0.27 -2.52
CA LEU A 38 7.55 -0.45 -3.68
C LEU A 38 6.39 -0.89 -4.58
N THR A 39 6.73 -1.45 -5.74
CA THR A 39 5.78 -2.13 -6.63
C THR A 39 6.07 -3.63 -6.69
N ASP A 40 5.03 -4.43 -6.88
CA ASP A 40 5.09 -5.81 -7.36
C ASP A 40 4.47 -5.82 -8.75
N SER A 41 5.28 -5.52 -9.76
CA SER A 41 4.81 -5.34 -11.14
C SER A 41 4.21 -6.62 -11.73
N ASP A 42 4.78 -7.78 -11.38
CA ASP A 42 4.29 -9.09 -11.83
C ASP A 42 2.87 -9.40 -11.32
N HIS A 43 2.50 -8.83 -10.16
CA HIS A 43 1.20 -9.04 -9.51
C HIS A 43 0.31 -7.80 -9.52
N LEU A 44 0.73 -6.72 -10.19
CA LEU A 44 0.07 -5.41 -10.18
C LEU A 44 -0.35 -4.99 -8.76
N ALA A 45 0.63 -4.76 -7.89
CA ALA A 45 0.38 -4.32 -6.53
C ALA A 45 1.33 -3.21 -6.08
N PHE A 46 0.83 -2.35 -5.19
CA PHE A 46 1.67 -1.49 -4.38
C PHE A 46 2.03 -2.20 -3.08
N ILE A 47 3.23 -1.96 -2.58
CA ILE A 47 3.74 -2.55 -1.35
C ILE A 47 4.16 -1.43 -0.42
N TYR A 48 3.59 -1.39 0.79
CA TYR A 48 4.12 -0.60 1.90
C TYR A 48 4.94 -1.50 2.82
N ILE A 49 6.12 -1.04 3.25
CA ILE A 49 7.04 -1.86 4.05
C ILE A 49 6.86 -1.58 5.55
N LEU A 50 6.73 -2.66 6.33
CA LEU A 50 6.88 -2.61 7.78
C LEU A 50 8.13 -3.37 8.20
N GLU A 51 8.61 -3.08 9.40
CA GLU A 51 9.64 -3.85 10.09
C GLU A 51 9.08 -4.44 11.38
N VAL A 52 9.31 -5.74 11.58
CA VAL A 52 8.94 -6.50 12.78
C VAL A 52 10.13 -7.36 13.16
N ASN A 53 10.72 -7.15 14.34
CA ASN A 53 11.89 -7.91 14.83
C ASN A 53 13.02 -8.01 13.79
N ASP A 54 13.40 -6.86 13.21
CA ASP A 54 14.44 -6.74 12.16
C ASP A 54 14.13 -7.47 10.83
N GLU A 55 12.90 -7.95 10.64
CA GLU A 55 12.41 -8.53 9.39
C GLU A 55 11.39 -7.63 8.69
N PHE A 56 11.40 -7.63 7.36
CA PHE A 56 10.42 -6.89 6.57
C PHE A 56 9.11 -7.64 6.41
N VAL A 57 8.00 -6.91 6.61
CA VAL A 57 6.64 -7.34 6.26
C VAL A 57 6.12 -6.46 5.13
N TYR A 58 5.55 -7.10 4.11
CA TYR A 58 5.13 -6.50 2.85
C TYR A 58 3.62 -6.34 2.83
N VAL A 59 3.13 -5.14 3.15
CA VAL A 59 1.70 -4.79 3.08
C VAL A 59 1.35 -4.60 1.61
N THR A 60 0.71 -5.58 1.02
CA THR A 60 0.45 -5.69 -0.41
C THR A 60 -0.97 -5.21 -0.72
N ILE A 61 -1.07 -4.15 -1.53
CA ILE A 61 -2.32 -3.51 -1.93
C ILE A 61 -2.57 -3.85 -3.40
N PRO A 62 -3.45 -4.82 -3.70
CA PRO A 62 -3.69 -5.28 -5.06
C PRO A 62 -4.37 -4.19 -5.91
N GLN A 63 -4.16 -4.26 -7.23
CA GLN A 63 -4.73 -3.32 -8.20
C GLN A 63 -6.25 -3.14 -8.09
N SER A 64 -6.97 -4.19 -7.67
CA SER A 64 -8.42 -4.14 -7.47
C SER A 64 -8.86 -3.06 -6.47
N LEU A 65 -8.00 -2.66 -5.53
CA LEU A 65 -8.27 -1.66 -4.50
C LEU A 65 -7.73 -0.26 -4.85
N TRP A 66 -7.04 -0.09 -5.97
CA TRP A 66 -6.39 1.18 -6.31
C TRP A 66 -7.37 2.33 -6.54
N LYS A 67 -8.59 2.05 -7.00
CA LYS A 67 -9.64 3.07 -7.17
C LYS A 67 -10.01 3.71 -5.83
N ASP A 68 -10.16 2.90 -4.79
CA ASP A 68 -10.44 3.39 -3.44
C ASP A 68 -9.19 4.08 -2.86
N LEU A 69 -8.01 3.51 -3.11
CA LEU A 69 -6.73 4.08 -2.68
C LEU A 69 -6.47 5.49 -3.23
N LYS A 70 -6.95 5.79 -4.45
CA LYS A 70 -6.79 7.12 -5.10
C LYS A 70 -7.30 8.27 -4.22
N ALA A 71 -8.25 8.02 -3.32
CA ALA A 71 -8.77 9.02 -2.39
C ALA A 71 -7.68 9.65 -1.51
N VAL A 72 -6.58 8.94 -1.21
CA VAL A 72 -5.46 9.46 -0.41
C VAL A 72 -4.78 10.65 -1.10
N LEU A 73 -4.78 10.69 -2.43
CA LEU A 73 -4.10 11.75 -3.18
C LEU A 73 -4.87 13.07 -3.15
N SER A 74 -6.21 13.02 -3.13
CA SER A 74 -7.08 14.20 -3.21
C SER A 74 -7.42 14.84 -1.86
N GLY A 75 -7.16 14.16 -0.75
CA GLY A 75 -7.46 14.63 0.60
C GLY A 75 -6.27 14.68 1.55
N GLU A 76 -6.54 15.09 2.79
CA GLU A 76 -5.65 14.93 3.95
C GLU A 76 -6.04 13.64 4.69
N PHE A 77 -5.96 12.50 4.01
CA PHE A 77 -6.24 11.22 4.64
C PHE A 77 -5.02 10.74 5.43
N ARG A 78 -5.24 10.38 6.69
CA ARG A 78 -4.30 9.53 7.43
C ARG A 78 -4.57 8.08 7.09
N VAL A 79 -3.54 7.33 6.75
CA VAL A 79 -3.66 5.93 6.35
C VAL A 79 -3.31 5.04 7.53
N PHE A 80 -4.17 4.06 7.79
CA PHE A 80 -3.98 3.09 8.86
C PHE A 80 -4.06 1.68 8.30
N LEU A 81 -3.30 0.76 8.89
CA LEU A 81 -3.38 -0.66 8.68
C LEU A 81 -4.14 -1.30 9.83
N GLN A 82 -5.11 -2.16 9.53
CA GLN A 82 -5.72 -3.07 10.49
C GLN A 82 -5.51 -4.52 10.05
N SER A 83 -5.04 -5.35 10.98
CA SER A 83 -4.91 -6.79 10.80
C SER A 83 -5.17 -7.51 12.12
N GLY A 84 -6.24 -8.30 12.17
CA GLY A 84 -6.75 -8.85 13.42
C GLY A 84 -7.05 -7.71 14.42
N THR A 85 -6.38 -7.73 15.57
CA THR A 85 -6.51 -6.69 16.61
C THR A 85 -5.49 -5.56 16.47
N MET A 86 -4.49 -5.72 15.61
CA MET A 86 -3.44 -4.72 15.40
C MET A 86 -3.97 -3.54 14.59
N ARG A 87 -3.62 -2.32 15.03
CA ARG A 87 -3.85 -1.07 14.31
C ARG A 87 -2.56 -0.26 14.30
N LEU A 88 -2.15 0.20 13.12
CA LEU A 88 -0.90 0.94 12.93
C LEU A 88 -1.10 2.07 11.92
N GLU A 89 -0.70 3.29 12.27
CA GLU A 89 -0.63 4.38 11.30
C GLU A 89 0.50 4.14 10.30
N LEU A 90 0.24 4.41 9.03
CA LEU A 90 1.20 4.37 7.93
C LEU A 90 1.55 5.82 7.54
N PRO A 91 2.46 6.48 8.27
CA PRO A 91 2.89 7.83 7.95
C PRO A 91 3.53 7.92 6.57
N GLN A 92 3.51 9.12 5.98
CA GLN A 92 4.09 9.41 4.65
C GLN A 92 3.51 8.58 3.48
N PHE A 93 2.38 7.90 3.71
CA PHE A 93 1.78 7.03 2.70
C PHE A 93 1.43 7.79 1.42
N LYS A 94 0.89 9.01 1.55
CA LYS A 94 0.51 9.84 0.41
C LYS A 94 1.74 10.24 -0.42
N GLU A 95 2.79 10.67 0.26
CA GLU A 95 4.05 11.11 -0.31
C GLU A 95 4.74 9.96 -1.07
N GLU A 96 4.82 8.79 -0.45
CA GLU A 96 5.41 7.60 -1.06
C GLU A 96 4.58 7.09 -2.26
N LEU A 97 3.25 7.12 -2.16
CA LEU A 97 2.37 6.74 -3.28
C LEU A 97 2.54 7.73 -4.45
N ALA A 98 2.51 9.03 -4.18
CA ALA A 98 2.69 10.05 -5.21
C ALA A 98 4.07 9.91 -5.89
N TYR A 99 5.12 9.73 -5.10
CA TYR A 99 6.48 9.49 -5.63
C TYR A 99 6.55 8.26 -6.53
N LEU A 100 5.93 7.13 -6.13
CA LEU A 100 5.88 5.94 -6.97
C LEU A 100 5.14 6.20 -8.29
N LEU A 101 3.99 6.87 -8.25
CA LEU A 101 3.19 7.15 -9.45
C LEU A 101 3.97 8.00 -10.46
N GLU A 102 4.67 9.04 -9.99
CA GLU A 102 5.55 9.88 -10.82
C GLU A 102 6.69 9.07 -11.46
N ASN A 103 7.26 8.09 -10.74
CA ASN A 103 8.36 7.27 -11.25
C ASN A 103 7.91 6.20 -12.26
N ILE A 104 6.64 5.79 -12.19
CA ILE A 104 6.05 4.78 -13.08
C ILE A 104 5.57 5.43 -14.38
N GLU A 105 5.08 6.67 -14.34
CA GLU A 105 4.56 7.37 -15.52
C GLU A 105 5.63 7.48 -16.63
N GLY A 106 5.34 6.90 -17.80
CA GLY A 106 6.27 6.93 -18.94
C GLY A 106 7.47 6.00 -18.81
N ASN A 107 7.49 5.10 -17.82
CA ASN A 107 8.63 4.25 -17.50
C ASN A 107 8.31 2.75 -17.62
N ALA A 108 8.48 2.22 -18.83
CA ALA A 108 8.26 0.82 -19.15
C ALA A 108 9.13 -0.18 -18.35
N ASN A 109 10.17 0.27 -17.62
CA ASN A 109 10.98 -0.61 -16.77
C ASN A 109 10.19 -1.19 -15.58
N TYR A 110 9.07 -0.58 -15.23
CA TYR A 110 8.13 -1.12 -14.24
C TYR A 110 7.16 -2.16 -14.84
N GLY A 111 7.25 -2.44 -16.13
CA GLY A 111 6.34 -3.30 -16.87
C GLY A 111 5.21 -2.50 -17.53
N GLU A 112 4.95 -2.76 -18.81
CA GLU A 112 3.94 -2.05 -19.59
C GLU A 112 2.54 -2.14 -18.97
N GLU A 113 2.19 -3.30 -18.38
CA GLU A 113 0.90 -3.49 -17.71
C GLU A 113 0.76 -2.63 -16.44
N MET A 114 1.84 -2.50 -15.67
CA MET A 114 1.87 -1.67 -14.46
C MET A 114 1.72 -0.19 -14.82
N GLU A 115 2.50 0.29 -15.79
CA GLU A 115 2.43 1.66 -16.28
C GLU A 115 1.02 1.99 -16.79
N LYS A 116 0.46 1.11 -17.63
CA LYS A 116 -0.88 1.29 -18.19
C LYS A 116 -1.95 1.33 -17.09
N ALA A 117 -1.91 0.40 -16.14
CA ALA A 117 -2.88 0.36 -15.02
C ALA A 117 -2.79 1.61 -14.14
N VAL A 118 -1.58 2.09 -13.86
CA VAL A 118 -1.35 3.34 -13.12
C VAL A 118 -1.96 4.52 -13.87
N LYS A 119 -1.70 4.62 -15.17
CA LYS A 119 -2.23 5.69 -16.01
C LYS A 119 -3.76 5.71 -16.01
N GLU A 120 -4.39 4.55 -16.24
CA GLU A 120 -5.84 4.41 -16.31
C GLU A 120 -6.57 4.74 -14.99
N ILE A 121 -5.93 4.46 -13.85
CA ILE A 121 -6.58 4.67 -12.54
C ILE A 121 -6.23 6.02 -11.94
N PHE A 122 -4.95 6.41 -11.95
CA PHE A 122 -4.48 7.58 -11.20
C PHE A 122 -4.34 8.84 -12.05
N LEU A 123 -4.02 8.70 -13.35
CA LEU A 123 -3.68 9.82 -14.24
C LEU A 123 -4.77 10.13 -15.28
N THR A 124 -5.92 9.46 -15.14
CA THR A 124 -7.16 9.75 -15.90
C THR A 124 -8.15 10.48 -15.00
#